data_AF-A0AAU5FES2-F1
#
_entry.id   AF-A0AAU5FES2-F1
#
_cell.length_a   1.000
_cell.length_b   1.000
_cell.length_c   1.000
_cell.angle_alpha   90.00
_cell.angle_beta   90.00
_cell.angle_gamma   90.00
#
_symmetry.space_group_name_H-M   'P 1'
#
loop_
_entity.id
_entity.type
_entity.pdbx_description
1 polymer ?
#
loop_
_entity_poly.entity_id
_entity_poly.type
_entity_poly.pdbx_seq_one_letter_code
_entity_poly.pdbx_strand_id
1 'polypeptide(L)'
;MTDYVITVPGTFVHGVTDAQRSAVERKLRPQDPANTDFGESEELSLLTVQDGNMFSVRLEVEAASRIEAEANAVRLVSAALRDSGFTEEDAPLGPAAVTGIDREF
;
A
#
# COMPACT_ATOMS: atom_id res chain seq x y z
N MET A 1 1.03 16.39 12.49
CA MET A 1 0.04 15.43 11.98
C MET A 1 0.26 14.11 12.70
N THR A 2 -0.56 13.09 12.45
CA THR A 2 -0.29 11.72 12.91
C THR A 2 -0.06 10.85 11.70
N ASP A 3 0.94 9.99 11.81
CA ASP A 3 1.22 9.05 10.77
C ASP A 3 0.41 7.76 10.99
N TYR A 4 -0.29 7.32 9.94
CA TYR A 4 -1.11 6.13 9.95
C TYR A 4 -0.57 5.11 8.97
N VAL A 5 -0.22 3.94 9.50
CA VAL A 5 0.18 2.79 8.70
C VAL A 5 -1.07 2.01 8.29
N ILE A 6 -1.34 2.02 7.00
CA ILE A 6 -2.55 1.44 6.42
C ILE A 6 -2.16 0.26 5.54
N THR A 7 -2.81 -0.86 5.78
CA THR A 7 -2.73 -2.03 4.91
C THR A 7 -3.98 -2.08 4.03
N VAL A 8 -3.77 -2.03 2.73
CA VAL A 8 -4.80 -2.22 1.71
C VAL A 8 -4.59 -3.60 1.07
N PRO A 9 -5.43 -4.59 1.37
CA PRO A 9 -5.41 -5.84 0.64
C PRO A 9 -5.94 -5.60 -0.78
N GLY A 10 -5.42 -6.34 -1.75
CA GLY A 10 -5.88 -6.34 -3.13
C GLY A 10 -5.68 -7.72 -3.76
N THR A 11 -6.26 -7.93 -4.92
CA THR A 11 -6.10 -9.18 -5.65
C THR A 11 -5.86 -8.88 -7.12
N PHE A 12 -4.81 -9.45 -7.72
CA PHE A 12 -4.57 -9.34 -9.16
C PHE A 12 -5.43 -10.35 -9.92
N VAL A 13 -6.45 -9.89 -10.63
CA VAL A 13 -7.38 -10.73 -11.40
C VAL A 13 -6.68 -11.41 -12.58
N HIS A 14 -5.81 -10.70 -13.29
CA HIS A 14 -5.14 -11.22 -14.50
C HIS A 14 -3.72 -11.77 -14.25
N GLY A 15 -3.27 -11.77 -13.00
CA GLY A 15 -1.86 -12.08 -12.67
C GLY A 15 -0.95 -10.89 -12.86
N VAL A 16 0.03 -10.75 -11.97
CA VAL A 16 1.03 -9.69 -12.01
C VAL A 16 2.33 -10.25 -12.59
N THR A 17 2.88 -9.58 -13.59
CA THR A 17 4.25 -9.90 -14.06
C THR A 17 5.29 -9.25 -13.15
N ASP A 18 6.48 -9.84 -13.04
CA ASP A 18 7.60 -9.24 -12.28
C ASP A 18 7.91 -7.80 -12.70
N ALA A 19 7.77 -7.48 -13.99
CA ALA A 19 7.96 -6.12 -14.51
C ALA A 19 6.92 -5.14 -13.94
N GLN A 20 5.65 -5.54 -13.90
CA GLN A 20 4.58 -4.74 -13.31
C GLN A 20 4.71 -4.63 -11.79
N ARG A 21 5.08 -5.73 -11.11
CA ARG A 21 5.37 -5.74 -9.68
C ARG A 21 6.47 -4.72 -9.34
N SER A 22 7.59 -4.77 -10.04
CA SER A 22 8.69 -3.81 -9.89
C SER A 22 8.28 -2.37 -10.21
N ALA A 23 7.35 -2.15 -11.15
CA ALA A 23 6.84 -0.82 -11.46
C ALA A 23 6.01 -0.26 -10.29
N VAL A 24 5.11 -1.09 -9.75
CA VAL A 24 4.27 -0.76 -8.58
C VAL A 24 5.15 -0.49 -7.36
N GLU A 25 6.11 -1.36 -7.04
CA GLU A 25 7.06 -1.15 -5.93
C GLU A 25 7.85 0.14 -6.10
N ARG A 26 8.34 0.45 -7.31
CA ARG A 26 9.08 1.69 -7.57
C ARG A 26 8.22 2.95 -7.40
N LYS A 27 6.94 2.87 -7.75
CA LYS A 27 5.97 3.99 -7.64
C LYS A 27 5.49 4.22 -6.22
N LEU A 28 5.44 3.16 -5.42
CA LEU A 28 5.07 3.18 -4.01
C LEU A 28 6.27 3.40 -3.08
N ARG A 29 7.51 3.27 -3.58
CA ARG A 29 8.75 3.61 -2.87
C ARG A 29 8.79 4.98 -2.15
N PRO A 30 8.23 6.08 -2.70
CA PRO A 30 8.15 7.35 -1.97
C PRO A 30 7.11 7.35 -0.84
N GLN A 31 6.26 6.34 -0.76
CA GLN A 31 5.24 6.11 0.26
C GLN A 31 5.60 4.90 1.13
N ASP A 32 6.87 4.53 1.10
CA ASP A 32 7.38 3.32 1.71
C ASP A 32 7.48 3.49 3.22
N PRO A 33 6.78 2.64 4.01
CA PRO A 33 6.87 2.69 5.47
C PRO A 33 8.28 2.35 5.98
N ALA A 34 9.18 1.80 5.16
CA ALA A 34 10.59 1.64 5.53
C ALA A 34 11.38 2.96 5.52
N ASN A 35 10.79 4.09 5.10
CA ASN A 35 11.39 5.41 5.37
C ASN A 35 11.18 5.88 6.82
N THR A 36 10.41 5.15 7.62
CA THR A 36 10.19 5.44 9.04
C THR A 36 10.65 4.29 9.94
N ASP A 37 10.95 4.64 11.20
CA ASP A 37 11.47 3.73 12.24
C ASP A 37 10.58 2.47 12.43
N PHE A 38 9.29 2.58 12.10
CA PHE A 38 8.30 1.51 12.18
C PHE A 38 8.45 0.45 11.06
N GLY A 39 8.76 0.85 9.83
CA GLY A 39 8.96 -0.10 8.73
C GLY A 39 10.32 -0.78 8.76
N GLU A 40 11.34 -0.12 9.30
CA GLU A 40 12.69 -0.69 9.45
C GLU A 40 12.73 -1.80 10.51
N SER A 41 11.91 -1.69 11.57
CA SER A 41 11.91 -2.63 12.70
C SER A 41 11.26 -3.99 12.43
N GLU A 42 10.37 -4.12 11.43
CA GLU A 42 9.59 -5.34 11.19
C GLU A 42 9.89 -6.05 9.85
N GLU A 43 10.94 -5.67 9.10
CA GLU A 43 11.22 -6.21 7.73
C GLU A 43 9.95 -6.15 6.82
N LEU A 44 9.14 -5.10 6.98
CA LEU A 44 7.83 -5.00 6.36
C LEU A 44 7.96 -4.61 4.90
N SER A 45 7.83 -5.58 4.00
CA SER A 45 7.78 -5.31 2.57
C SER A 45 6.51 -4.54 2.19
N LEU A 46 6.66 -3.34 1.63
CA LEU A 46 5.59 -2.45 1.16
C LEU A 46 4.56 -3.16 0.28
N LEU A 47 5.02 -4.06 -0.60
CA LEU A 47 4.17 -4.94 -1.39
C LEU A 47 4.45 -6.39 -1.01
N THR A 48 3.52 -6.98 -0.27
CA THR A 48 3.56 -8.42 0.04
C THR A 48 2.59 -9.14 -0.89
N VAL A 49 3.12 -9.85 -1.89
CA VAL A 49 2.31 -10.71 -2.77
C VAL A 49 2.26 -12.11 -2.15
N GLN A 50 1.05 -12.57 -1.84
CA GLN A 50 0.77 -13.92 -1.38
C GLN A 50 0.44 -14.85 -2.55
N ASP A 51 0.46 -16.15 -2.26
CA ASP A 51 0.07 -17.19 -3.21
C ASP A 51 -1.42 -17.04 -3.58
N GLY A 52 -1.76 -17.21 -4.86
CA GLY A 52 -3.13 -17.00 -5.37
C GLY A 52 -3.46 -15.56 -5.77
N ASN A 53 -2.46 -14.77 -6.19
CA ASN A 53 -2.60 -13.39 -6.71
C ASN A 53 -3.11 -12.35 -5.70
N MET A 54 -3.29 -12.73 -4.44
CA MET A 54 -3.56 -11.77 -3.37
C MET A 54 -2.29 -10.97 -3.09
N PHE A 55 -2.43 -9.68 -2.89
CA PHE A 55 -1.36 -8.82 -2.44
C PHE A 55 -1.86 -7.92 -1.32
N SER A 56 -0.96 -7.54 -0.43
CA SER A 56 -1.23 -6.54 0.60
C SER A 56 -0.24 -5.42 0.38
N VAL A 57 -0.76 -4.22 0.17
CA VAL A 57 0.06 -3.01 0.12
C VAL A 57 -0.02 -2.33 1.46
N ARG A 58 1.12 -2.11 2.10
CA ARG A 58 1.20 -1.33 3.32
C ARG A 58 1.82 0.02 2.97
N LEU A 59 1.11 1.09 3.31
CA LEU A 59 1.52 2.46 3.04
C LEU A 59 1.45 3.25 4.33
N GLU A 60 2.31 4.23 4.36
CA GLU A 60 2.29 5.26 5.36
C GLU A 60 1.50 6.48 4.86
N VAL A 61 0.55 6.96 5.66
CA VAL A 61 -0.29 8.10 5.29
C VAL A 61 -0.41 9.06 6.46
N GLU A 62 0.21 10.21 6.27
CA GLU A 62 0.03 11.35 7.16
C GLU A 62 -1.40 11.90 7.04
N ALA A 63 -2.16 11.88 8.14
CA ALA A 63 -3.50 12.44 8.16
C ALA A 63 -3.86 13.04 9.52
N ALA A 64 -4.92 13.86 9.53
CA ALA A 64 -5.52 14.36 10.76
C ALA A 64 -6.45 13.32 11.44
N SER A 65 -6.86 12.28 10.71
CA SER A 65 -7.80 11.26 11.19
C SER A 65 -7.67 9.97 10.40
N ARG A 66 -7.95 8.85 11.08
CA ARG A 66 -7.98 7.50 10.51
C ARG A 66 -8.78 7.43 9.20
N ILE A 67 -9.98 8.03 9.15
CA ILE A 67 -10.86 8.02 7.98
C ILE A 67 -10.20 8.70 6.78
N GLU A 68 -9.52 9.83 7.00
CA GLU A 68 -8.80 10.53 5.94
C GLU A 68 -7.58 9.74 5.49
N ALA A 69 -6.87 9.11 6.43
CA ALA A 69 -5.77 8.23 6.11
C ALA A 69 -6.24 7.07 5.22
N GLU A 70 -7.31 6.36 5.60
CA GLU A 70 -7.91 5.26 4.82
C GLU A 70 -8.30 5.69 3.41
N ALA A 71 -8.93 6.86 3.26
CA ALA A 71 -9.31 7.39 1.96
C ALA A 71 -8.09 7.78 1.09
N ASN A 72 -7.08 8.40 1.68
CA ASN A 72 -5.84 8.77 0.98
C ASN A 72 -5.05 7.53 0.59
N ALA A 73 -4.94 6.53 1.47
CA ALA A 73 -4.29 5.27 1.20
C ALA A 73 -4.85 4.58 -0.04
N VAL A 74 -6.17 4.36 -0.08
CA VAL A 74 -6.84 3.72 -1.24
C VAL A 74 -6.60 4.51 -2.52
N ARG A 75 -6.65 5.85 -2.47
CA ARG A 75 -6.39 6.71 -3.63
C ARG A 75 -4.96 6.58 -4.13
N LEU A 76 -3.98 6.52 -3.22
CA LEU A 76 -2.56 6.38 -3.55
C LEU A 76 -2.27 5.02 -4.19
N VAL A 77 -2.81 3.93 -3.62
CA VAL A 77 -2.67 2.59 -4.22
C VAL A 77 -3.35 2.53 -5.58
N SER A 78 -4.59 3.01 -5.69
CA SER A 78 -5.33 3.04 -6.96
C SER A 78 -4.58 3.84 -8.03
N ALA A 79 -4.02 5.00 -7.67
CA ALA A 79 -3.22 5.81 -8.59
C ALA A 79 -1.93 5.09 -9.02
N ALA A 80 -1.21 4.47 -8.08
CA ALA A 80 0.03 3.73 -8.39
C ALA A 80 -0.23 2.51 -9.28
N LEU A 81 -1.32 1.78 -9.04
CA LEU A 81 -1.76 0.66 -9.88
C LEU A 81 -2.11 1.14 -11.28
N ARG A 82 -2.92 2.21 -11.40
CA ARG A 82 -3.31 2.81 -12.68
C ARG A 82 -2.13 3.30 -13.49
N ASP A 83 -1.16 3.94 -12.85
CA ASP A 83 0.07 4.41 -13.50
C ASP A 83 0.97 3.24 -13.92
N SER A 84 0.89 2.11 -13.22
CA SER A 84 1.58 0.86 -13.56
C SER A 84 0.84 0.03 -14.63
N GLY A 85 -0.32 0.49 -15.10
CA GLY A 85 -1.13 -0.16 -16.12
C GLY A 85 -2.19 -1.14 -15.61
N PHE A 86 -2.44 -1.19 -14.30
CA PHE A 86 -3.55 -1.95 -13.72
C PHE A 86 -4.79 -1.10 -13.57
N THR A 87 -5.93 -1.63 -13.98
CA THR A 87 -7.24 -1.02 -13.72
C THR A 87 -7.77 -1.45 -12.34
N GLU A 88 -8.78 -0.75 -11.85
CA GLU A 88 -9.52 -1.14 -10.64
C GLU A 88 -10.20 -2.52 -10.80
N GLU A 89 -10.44 -2.94 -12.05
CA GLU A 89 -10.99 -4.26 -12.40
C GLU A 89 -9.91 -5.35 -12.43
N ASP A 90 -8.69 -4.99 -12.85
CA ASP A 90 -7.51 -5.88 -12.85
C ASP A 90 -6.96 -6.12 -11.45
N ALA A 91 -7.05 -5.13 -10.57
CA ALA A 91 -6.52 -5.19 -9.21
C ALA A 91 -7.54 -4.61 -8.21
N PRO A 92 -8.70 -5.29 -8.01
CA PRO A 92 -9.68 -4.89 -7.02
C PRO A 92 -9.04 -4.76 -5.64
N LEU A 93 -9.12 -3.55 -5.09
CA LEU A 93 -8.69 -3.22 -3.75
C LEU A 93 -9.79 -3.56 -2.76
N GLY A 94 -9.41 -4.26 -1.70
CA GLY A 94 -10.24 -4.51 -0.53
C GLY A 94 -10.30 -3.30 0.41
N PRO A 95 -11.06 -3.42 1.51
CA PRO A 95 -11.17 -2.36 2.49
C PRO A 95 -9.81 -2.06 3.13
N ALA A 96 -9.38 -0.81 3.06
CA ALA A 96 -8.20 -0.33 3.77
C ALA A 96 -8.39 -0.48 5.27
N ALA A 97 -7.38 -1.05 5.94
CA ALA A 97 -7.38 -1.23 7.38
C ALA A 97 -6.12 -0.60 7.98
N VAL A 98 -6.31 0.26 8.99
CA VAL A 98 -5.20 0.82 9.75
C VAL A 98 -4.58 -0.29 10.60
N THR A 99 -3.34 -0.66 10.27
CA THR A 99 -2.58 -1.72 10.94
C THR A 99 -1.58 -1.18 11.94
N GLY A 100 -1.23 0.10 11.85
CA GLY A 100 -0.35 0.78 12.79
C GLY A 100 -0.65 2.27 12.84
N ILE A 101 -0.25 2.91 13.92
CA ILE A 101 -0.24 4.36 14.06
C ILE A 101 1.16 4.67 14.56
N ASP A 102 1.98 5.29 13.71
CA ASP A 102 3.26 5.79 14.18
C ASP A 102 2.99 7.13 14.87
N ARG A 103 3.04 7.09 16.20
CA ARG A 103 3.06 8.29 17.01
C ARG A 103 4.50 8.48 17.45
N GLU A 104 5.20 9.39 16.77
CA GLU A 104 6.39 10.03 17.32
C GLU A 104 6.02 10.57 18.72
N PHE A 105 6.54 9.93 19.77
CA PHE A 105 6.39 10.36 21.16
C PHE A 105 7.60 11.20 21.60
#